data_AF-R7TXZ8-F1
#
_entry.id   AF-R7TXZ8-F1
#
_cell.length_a   1.000
_cell.length_b   1.000
_cell.length_c   1.000
_cell.angle_alpha   90.00
_cell.angle_beta   90.00
_cell.angle_gamma   90.00
#
_symmetry.space_group_name_H-M   'P 1'
#
loop_
_entity.id
_entity.type
_entity.pdbx_description
1 polymer ?
#
loop_
_entity_poly.entity_id
_entity_poly.type
_entity_poly.pdbx_seq_one_letter_code
_entity_poly.pdbx_strand_id
1 'polypeptide(L)'
;MFEYLVSTTQVRKDSPMLSPMEQTSELEAYHSVVNQFSPKMIGFSYFGMTCRIYLSALHCNENVKRRQVTFGNGEKRWRVEFPKAKGGDYVVRERKVQITHNERILIWVIII
;
A
#
# COMPACT_ATOMS: atom_id res chain seq x y z
N MET A 1 -1.36 -36.68 10.03
CA MET A 1 -1.69 -35.56 10.95
C MET A 1 -2.08 -34.30 10.17
N PHE A 2 -1.27 -33.84 9.20
CA PHE A 2 -1.58 -32.66 8.37
C PHE A 2 -2.81 -32.85 7.44
N GLU A 3 -2.92 -34.00 6.77
CA GLU A 3 -4.08 -34.36 5.91
C GLU A 3 -5.43 -34.35 6.66
N TYR A 4 -5.42 -34.71 7.95
CA TYR A 4 -6.61 -34.70 8.80
C TYR A 4 -7.06 -33.28 9.15
N LEU A 5 -6.11 -32.36 9.32
CA LEU A 5 -6.40 -30.95 9.57
C LEU A 5 -7.02 -30.28 8.33
N VAL A 6 -6.44 -30.50 7.14
CA VAL A 6 -6.93 -29.89 5.89
C VAL A 6 -8.32 -30.40 5.48
N SER A 7 -8.67 -31.62 5.87
CA SER A 7 -10.00 -32.21 5.58
C SER A 7 -11.11 -31.72 6.52
N THR A 8 -10.78 -30.97 7.58
CA THR A 8 -11.77 -30.42 8.52
C THR A 8 -12.64 -29.36 7.82
N THR A 9 -13.93 -29.36 8.11
CA THR A 9 -14.91 -28.43 7.52
C THR A 9 -14.56 -26.95 7.74
N GLN A 10 -13.95 -26.61 8.88
CA GLN A 10 -13.48 -25.26 9.18
C GLN A 10 -12.39 -24.81 8.19
N VAL A 11 -11.33 -25.62 8.05
CA VAL A 11 -10.19 -25.31 7.16
C VAL A 11 -10.64 -25.21 5.70
N ARG A 12 -11.59 -26.03 5.27
CA ARG A 12 -12.16 -25.96 3.91
C ARG A 12 -12.98 -24.70 3.66
N LYS A 13 -13.62 -24.14 4.70
CA LYS A 13 -14.33 -22.85 4.62
C LYS A 13 -13.37 -21.66 4.62
N ASP A 14 -12.28 -21.77 5.37
CA ASP A 14 -11.29 -20.70 5.51
C ASP A 14 -10.27 -20.67 4.36
N SER A 15 -10.02 -21.81 3.71
CA SER A 15 -9.14 -21.96 2.54
C SER A 15 -9.42 -20.94 1.41
N PRO A 16 -10.67 -20.72 0.96
CA PRO A 16 -10.97 -19.68 -0.02
C PRO A 16 -10.85 -18.24 0.51
N MET A 17 -10.76 -18.04 1.83
CA MET A 17 -10.51 -16.72 2.44
C MET A 17 -9.02 -16.40 2.53
N LEU A 18 -8.15 -17.37 2.23
CA LEU A 18 -6.71 -17.11 2.13
C LEU A 18 -6.47 -16.14 0.98
N SER A 19 -5.67 -15.10 1.25
CA SER A 19 -5.19 -14.22 0.19
C SER A 19 -4.48 -15.05 -0.86
N PRO A 20 -4.71 -14.80 -2.17
CA PRO A 20 -3.85 -15.36 -3.20
C PRO A 20 -2.40 -15.04 -2.86
N MET A 21 -1.52 -16.01 -3.09
CA MET A 21 -0.11 -15.97 -2.70
C MET A 21 0.64 -14.73 -3.21
N GLU A 22 0.11 -14.04 -4.23
CA GLU A 22 0.71 -12.87 -4.87
C GLU A 22 0.11 -11.52 -4.43
N GLN A 23 -0.99 -11.51 -3.68
CA GLN A 23 -1.83 -10.30 -3.52
C GLN A 23 -1.64 -9.53 -2.21
N THR A 24 -0.56 -9.77 -1.45
CA THR A 24 -0.33 -9.05 -0.18
C THR A 24 0.26 -7.65 -0.39
N SER A 25 1.01 -7.42 -1.48
CA SER A 25 1.77 -6.18 -1.67
C SER A 25 0.89 -4.92 -1.77
N GLU A 26 -0.25 -5.00 -2.45
CA GLU A 26 -1.19 -3.88 -2.57
C GLU A 26 -1.93 -3.61 -1.26
N LEU A 27 -2.31 -4.68 -0.55
CA LEU A 27 -2.98 -4.58 0.75
C LEU A 27 -2.04 -3.97 1.81
N GLU A 28 -0.79 -4.42 1.85
CA GLU A 28 0.26 -3.87 2.70
C GLU A 28 0.53 -2.39 2.38
N ALA A 29 0.56 -2.03 1.10
CA ALA A 29 0.71 -0.65 0.68
C ALA A 29 -0.46 0.22 1.16
N TYR A 30 -1.71 -0.23 1.03
CA TYR A 30 -2.87 0.49 1.56
C TYR A 30 -2.82 0.62 3.08
N HIS A 31 -2.45 -0.45 3.79
CA HIS A 31 -2.32 -0.41 5.25
C HIS A 31 -1.25 0.60 5.70
N SER A 32 -0.17 0.76 4.93
CA SER A 32 0.82 1.83 5.16
C SER A 32 0.20 3.23 5.03
N VAL A 33 -0.65 3.44 4.03
CA VAL A 33 -1.36 4.71 3.84
C VAL A 33 -2.35 4.96 4.98
N VAL A 34 -3.15 3.97 5.39
CA VAL A 34 -4.04 4.09 6.56
C VAL A 34 -3.25 4.50 7.82
N ASN A 35 -2.09 3.91 8.05
CA ASN A 35 -1.22 4.29 9.17
C ASN A 35 -0.69 5.72 9.09
N GLN A 36 -0.54 6.31 7.89
CA GLN A 36 -0.13 7.71 7.73
C GLN A 36 -1.25 8.68 8.11
N PHE A 37 -2.48 8.40 7.70
CA PHE A 37 -3.65 9.25 7.98
C PHE A 37 -4.20 9.06 9.38
N SER A 38 -4.13 7.83 9.88
CA SER A 38 -4.75 7.39 11.12
C SER A 38 -3.81 6.45 11.89
N PRO A 39 -2.70 6.98 12.45
CA PRO A 39 -1.75 6.16 13.19
C PRO A 39 -2.43 5.52 14.41
N LYS A 40 -2.21 4.22 14.63
CA LYS A 40 -2.77 3.49 15.79
C LYS A 40 -2.38 4.09 17.14
N MET A 41 -1.23 4.76 17.21
CA MET A 41 -0.72 5.38 18.43
C MET A 41 -1.42 6.69 18.80
N ILE A 42 -2.22 7.26 17.89
CA ILE A 42 -2.94 8.52 18.11
C ILE A 42 -4.43 8.21 18.26
N GLY A 43 -4.99 8.59 19.41
CA GLY A 43 -6.41 8.46 19.68
C GLY A 43 -7.20 9.56 18.98
N PHE A 44 -8.02 9.20 17.99
CA PHE A 44 -9.01 10.10 17.39
C PHE A 44 -10.41 9.78 17.93
N SER A 45 -11.31 10.76 17.88
CA SER A 45 -12.74 10.49 18.06
C SER A 45 -13.22 9.50 17.00
N TYR A 46 -14.33 8.80 17.27
CA TYR A 46 -14.90 7.84 16.31
C TYR A 46 -15.08 8.46 14.91
N PHE A 47 -15.72 9.62 14.85
CA PHE A 47 -15.88 10.37 13.59
C PHE A 47 -14.54 10.80 12.97
N GLY A 48 -13.59 11.25 13.79
CA GLY A 48 -12.25 11.63 13.31
C GLY A 48 -11.49 10.47 12.68
N MET A 49 -11.55 9.29 13.30
CA MET A 49 -10.97 8.04 12.79
C MET A 49 -11.64 7.64 11.46
N THR A 50 -12.97 7.65 11.41
CA THR A 50 -13.74 7.29 10.21
C THR A 50 -13.42 8.21 9.04
N CYS A 51 -13.39 9.54 9.24
CA CYS A 51 -13.04 10.50 8.20
C CYS A 51 -11.62 10.29 7.66
N ARG A 52 -10.65 10.00 8.55
CA ARG A 52 -9.25 9.74 8.16
C ARG A 52 -9.10 8.45 7.36
N ILE A 53 -9.84 7.41 7.72
CA ILE A 53 -9.88 6.16 6.95
C ILE A 53 -10.46 6.42 5.54
N TYR A 54 -11.57 7.15 5.43
CA TYR A 54 -12.12 7.52 4.12
C TYR A 54 -11.16 8.36 3.28
N LEU A 55 -10.46 9.30 3.91
CA LEU A 55 -9.45 10.11 3.24
C LEU A 55 -8.29 9.24 2.73
N SER A 56 -7.85 8.26 3.51
CA SER A 56 -6.82 7.31 3.09
C SER A 56 -7.25 6.46 1.89
N ALA A 57 -8.53 6.04 1.84
CA ALA A 57 -9.10 5.31 0.72
C ALA A 57 -9.16 6.18 -0.55
N LEU A 58 -9.62 7.42 -0.43
CA LEU A 58 -9.62 8.39 -1.54
C LEU A 58 -8.20 8.64 -2.07
N HIS A 59 -7.23 8.84 -1.16
CA HIS A 59 -5.83 9.01 -1.52
C HIS A 59 -5.30 7.80 -2.30
N CYS A 60 -5.58 6.58 -1.85
CA CYS A 60 -5.14 5.38 -2.57
C CYS A 60 -5.83 5.23 -3.92
N ASN A 61 -7.13 5.45 -4.02
CA ASN A 61 -7.85 5.36 -5.29
C ASN A 61 -7.27 6.30 -6.35
N GLU A 62 -6.90 7.52 -5.97
CA GLU A 62 -6.25 8.49 -6.84
C GLU A 62 -4.82 8.06 -7.23
N ASN A 63 -4.07 7.45 -6.29
CA ASN A 63 -2.63 7.28 -6.44
C ASN A 63 -2.15 5.87 -6.83
N VAL A 64 -3.00 4.84 -6.80
CA VAL A 64 -2.62 3.45 -7.14
C VAL A 64 -2.25 3.32 -8.63
N LYS A 65 -3.06 3.90 -9.52
CA LYS A 65 -2.92 3.78 -10.98
C LYS A 65 -2.14 4.94 -11.62
N ARG A 66 -1.21 5.54 -10.86
CA ARG A 66 -0.37 6.63 -11.39
C ARG A 66 0.41 6.18 -12.61
N ARG A 67 0.32 6.99 -13.67
CA ARG A 67 1.04 6.80 -14.93
C ARG A 67 2.55 6.82 -14.70
N GLN A 68 3.31 6.23 -15.62
CA GLN A 68 4.76 6.36 -15.65
C GLN A 68 5.14 7.77 -16.13
N VAL A 69 6.20 8.34 -15.55
CA VAL A 69 6.76 9.62 -16.01
C VAL A 69 7.35 9.41 -17.39
N THR A 70 6.94 10.25 -18.33
CA THR A 70 7.57 10.37 -19.64
C THR A 70 8.49 11.59 -19.69
N PHE A 71 9.58 11.49 -20.45
CA PHE A 71 10.40 12.64 -20.82
C PHE A 71 9.67 13.51 -21.84
N GLY A 72 10.18 14.72 -22.11
CA GLY A 72 9.59 15.64 -23.10
C GLY A 72 9.56 15.07 -24.53
N ASN A 73 10.39 14.07 -24.81
CA ASN A 73 10.44 13.31 -26.07
C ASN A 73 9.49 12.08 -26.09
N GLY A 74 8.72 11.84 -25.02
CA GLY A 74 7.80 10.70 -24.91
C GLY A 74 8.40 9.42 -24.32
N GLU A 75 9.71 9.37 -24.03
CA GLU A 75 10.35 8.17 -23.49
C GLU A 75 9.97 7.90 -22.03
N LYS A 76 9.71 6.64 -21.69
CA LYS A 76 9.35 6.18 -20.34
C LYS A 76 10.55 6.24 -19.40
N ARG A 77 10.37 6.82 -18.21
CA ARG A 77 11.42 6.92 -17.20
C ARG A 77 11.40 5.71 -16.25
N TRP A 78 12.60 5.18 -15.99
CA TRP A 78 12.82 4.05 -15.09
C TRP A 78 13.64 4.49 -13.87
N ARG A 79 13.59 3.68 -12.81
CA ARG A 79 14.40 3.81 -11.60
C ARG A 79 15.05 2.47 -11.30
N VAL A 80 16.32 2.50 -10.93
CA VAL A 80 17.03 1.33 -10.41
C VAL A 80 16.81 1.24 -8.90
N GLU A 81 16.41 0.08 -8.42
CA GLU A 81 16.27 -0.25 -7.01
C GLU A 81 17.19 -1.42 -6.67
N PHE A 82 17.68 -1.47 -5.43
CA PHE A 82 18.56 -2.53 -4.92
C PHE A 82 17.84 -3.24 -3.76
N PRO A 83 17.01 -4.26 -4.05
CA PRO A 83 16.27 -4.97 -3.01
C PRO A 83 17.23 -5.75 -2.11
N LYS A 84 17.03 -5.68 -0.79
CA LYS A 84 17.86 -6.44 0.18
C LYS A 84 17.87 -7.95 -0.10
N ALA A 85 16.73 -8.49 -0.55
CA ALA A 85 16.58 -9.92 -0.88
C ALA A 85 17.49 -10.38 -2.03
N LYS A 86 17.98 -9.43 -2.86
CA LYS A 86 18.86 -9.71 -4.00
C LYS A 86 20.35 -9.63 -3.67
N GLY A 87 20.73 -9.43 -2.41
CA GLY A 87 22.13 -9.51 -1.98
C GLY A 87 23.07 -8.52 -2.67
N GLY A 88 22.58 -7.34 -3.08
CA GLY A 88 23.36 -6.31 -3.77
C GLY A 88 23.08 -6.19 -5.26
N ASP A 89 22.32 -7.11 -5.84
CA ASP A 89 21.88 -7.05 -7.23
C ASP A 89 20.68 -6.10 -7.41
N TYR A 90 20.45 -5.61 -8.63
CA TYR A 90 19.47 -4.55 -8.91
C TYR A 90 18.20 -5.03 -9.63
N VAL A 91 17.18 -4.18 -9.57
CA VAL A 91 15.92 -4.32 -10.30
C VAL A 91 15.54 -2.98 -10.89
N VAL A 92 15.13 -2.97 -12.15
CA VAL A 92 14.61 -1.78 -12.81
C VAL A 92 13.09 -1.73 -12.58
N ARG A 93 12.59 -0.60 -12.07
CA ARG A 93 11.17 -0.34 -11.84
C ARG A 93 10.70 0.92 -12.56
N GLU A 94 9.42 0.96 -12.91
CA GLU A 94 8.81 2.13 -13.54
C GLU A 94 8.82 3.33 -12.58
N ARG A 95 9.28 4.49 -13.04
CA ARG A 95 9.17 5.72 -12.24
C ARG A 95 7.81 6.37 -12.48
N LYS A 96 6.89 6.23 -11.53
CA LYS A 96 5.56 6.85 -11.56
C LYS A 96 5.61 8.36 -11.36
N VAL A 97 4.59 9.08 -11.87
CA VAL A 97 4.42 10.53 -11.66
C VAL A 97 4.35 10.85 -10.16
N GLN A 98 4.77 12.07 -9.80
CA GLN A 98 4.62 12.57 -8.43
C GLN A 98 3.17 12.46 -7.98
N ILE A 99 2.99 12.22 -6.68
CA ILE A 99 1.68 12.13 -6.03
C ILE A 99 1.03 13.51 -6.10
N THR A 100 -0.25 13.56 -6.47
CA THR A 100 -1.02 14.79 -6.66
C THR A 100 -1.08 15.62 -5.37
N HIS A 101 -1.21 14.96 -4.22
CA HIS A 101 -1.26 15.58 -2.91
C HIS A 101 -0.05 15.12 -2.09
N ASN A 102 0.98 15.97 -2.01
CA ASN A 102 2.21 15.64 -1.29
C ASN A 102 1.97 15.80 0.23
N GLU A 103 1.39 14.79 0.86
CA GLU A 103 0.84 14.86 2.23
C GLU A 103 1.88 14.98 3.34
N ARG A 104 3.17 14.85 3.00
CA ARG A 104 4.28 15.16 3.91
C ARG A 104 4.26 16.59 4.46
N ILE A 105 3.53 17.51 3.83
CA ILE A 105 3.41 18.89 4.28
C ILE A 105 2.27 19.06 5.30
N LEU A 106 1.19 18.25 5.25
CA LEU A 106 -0.01 18.51 6.06
C LEU A 106 0.02 17.86 7.45
N ILE A 107 0.76 16.76 7.63
CA ILE A 107 0.89 16.11 8.95
C ILE A 107 1.63 17.01 9.95
N TRP A 108 2.52 17.90 9.47
CA TRP A 108 3.23 18.86 10.32
C TRP A 108 2.43 20.13 10.65
N VAL A 109 1.39 20.45 9.87
CA VAL A 109 0.60 21.69 10.04
C VAL A 109 -0.60 21.49 10.98
N ILE A 110 -0.99 20.24 11.28
CA ILE A 110 -2.20 19.93 12.08
C ILE A 110 -1.85 19.42 13.50
N ILE A 111 -0.57 19.49 13.92
CA ILE A 111 -0.16 19.18 15.31
C ILE A 111 0.27 20.47 16.05
N ILE A 112 -0.42 21.59 15.83
CA ILE A 112 -0.45 22.74 16.73
C ILE A 112 -1.89 23.20 16.89
#